data_AF-A0A4W6D6W7-F1
#
_entry.id   AF-A0A4W6D6W7-F1
#
_cell.length_a   1.000
_cell.length_b   1.000
_cell.length_c   1.000
_cell.angle_alpha   90.00
_cell.angle_beta   90.00
_cell.angle_gamma   90.00
#
_symmetry.space_group_name_H-M   'P 1'
#
loop_
_entity.id
_entity.type
_entity.pdbx_description
1 polymer ?
#
loop_
_entity_poly.entity_id
_entity_poly.type
_entity_poly.pdbx_seq_one_letter_code
_entity_poly.pdbx_strand_id
1 'polypeptide(L)'
;MIGVDCRTNSVATVAYYKFIQQFVLIGDSGVGKSNLLSRFTRNEFNLESKSTIGVEFATRSIQVDGKTIKAQIWDTAGQERYRAITSAYYRGAVGALLVYDIAKHLTYENVERWLKELRDHADNNIVIMLVGNKSDLRHLRAVPTDEARAFYRFITLSGVSVCLFNFNFPL
;
A
#
# COMPACT_ATOMS: atom_id res chain seq x y z
N MET A 1 -24.72 -41.08 17.39
CA MET A 1 -24.57 -42.30 16.56
C MET A 1 -23.88 -41.87 15.28
N ILE A 2 -22.56 -42.17 15.14
CA ILE A 2 -21.99 -43.15 14.18
C ILE A 2 -22.32 -42.74 12.73
N GLY A 3 -21.36 -42.25 11.90
CA GLY A 3 -20.46 -43.04 11.03
C GLY A 3 -21.25 -43.55 9.79
N VAL A 4 -20.79 -43.54 8.52
CA VAL A 4 -19.46 -43.84 8.00
C VAL A 4 -19.32 -43.38 6.53
N ASP A 5 -18.08 -43.16 6.17
CA ASP A 5 -17.45 -42.73 4.91
C ASP A 5 -17.53 -43.78 3.77
N CYS A 6 -17.43 -43.36 2.51
CA CYS A 6 -16.90 -44.20 1.42
C CYS A 6 -16.33 -43.35 0.26
N ARG A 7 -15.01 -43.52 0.04
CA ARG A 7 -14.11 -42.94 -0.99
C ARG A 7 -14.45 -43.50 -2.40
N THR A 8 -14.12 -42.95 -3.57
CA THR A 8 -13.02 -42.05 -4.01
C THR A 8 -13.28 -41.52 -5.43
N ASN A 9 -12.73 -40.32 -5.70
CA ASN A 9 -12.19 -39.79 -6.96
C ASN A 9 -13.11 -39.40 -8.13
N SER A 10 -13.46 -38.12 -8.16
CA SER A 10 -12.76 -37.22 -9.08
C SER A 10 -12.45 -35.92 -8.35
N VAL A 11 -11.17 -35.65 -8.11
CA VAL A 11 -10.72 -34.33 -7.65
C VAL A 11 -10.93 -33.42 -8.84
N ALA A 12 -12.07 -32.73 -8.89
CA ALA A 12 -12.20 -31.55 -9.71
C ALA A 12 -11.23 -30.52 -9.10
N THR A 13 -9.99 -30.54 -9.57
CA THR A 13 -9.03 -29.47 -9.38
C THR A 13 -9.62 -28.28 -10.13
N VAL A 14 -10.58 -27.60 -9.50
CA VAL A 14 -10.98 -26.27 -9.91
C VAL A 14 -9.69 -25.48 -9.83
N ALA A 15 -9.09 -25.23 -10.99
CA ALA A 15 -7.97 -24.34 -11.13
C ALA A 15 -8.45 -22.97 -10.63
N TYR A 16 -8.31 -22.74 -9.33
CA TYR A 16 -8.46 -21.44 -8.73
C TYR A 16 -7.41 -20.59 -9.44
N TYR A 17 -7.83 -19.80 -10.42
CA TYR A 17 -7.04 -18.71 -10.95
C TYR A 17 -6.73 -17.81 -9.76
N LYS A 18 -5.60 -18.08 -9.11
CA LYS A 18 -5.16 -17.43 -7.88
C LYS A 18 -4.58 -16.11 -8.33
N PHE A 19 -5.44 -15.10 -8.45
CA PHE A 19 -5.02 -13.75 -8.81
C PHE A 19 -4.18 -13.20 -7.66
N ILE A 20 -2.87 -13.33 -7.78
CA ILE A 20 -1.90 -12.72 -6.86
C ILE A 20 -1.59 -11.33 -7.41
N GLN A 21 -1.77 -10.31 -6.58
CA GLN A 21 -1.52 -8.92 -6.94
C GLN A 21 -0.51 -8.34 -5.95
N GLN A 22 0.58 -7.75 -6.46
CA GLN A 22 1.66 -7.18 -5.66
C GLN A 22 1.50 -5.67 -5.51
N PHE A 23 1.55 -5.21 -4.26
CA PHE A 23 1.47 -3.81 -3.90
C PHE A 23 2.69 -3.41 -3.07
N VAL A 24 3.11 -2.16 -3.21
CA VAL A 24 4.20 -1.61 -2.41
C VAL A 24 3.75 -0.35 -1.67
N LEU A 25 4.14 -0.21 -0.41
CA LEU A 25 3.97 1.02 0.37
C LEU A 25 5.27 1.83 0.29
N ILE A 26 5.18 3.09 -0.13
CA ILE A 26 6.33 4.00 -0.25
C ILE A 26 6.01 5.37 0.35
N GLY A 27 7.05 6.08 0.79
CA GLY A 27 6.93 7.37 1.49
C GLY A 27 7.92 7.51 2.63
N ASP A 28 7.96 8.68 3.26
CA ASP A 28 8.92 9.01 4.31
C ASP A 28 8.84 8.10 5.55
N SER A 29 9.90 8.11 6.36
CA SER A 29 9.89 7.44 7.66
C SER A 29 8.86 8.09 8.60
N GLY A 30 8.12 7.27 9.35
CA GLY A 30 7.16 7.78 10.35
C GLY A 30 5.85 8.35 9.80
N VAL A 31 5.60 8.26 8.48
CA VAL A 31 4.28 8.61 7.89
C VAL A 31 3.20 7.58 8.22
N GLY A 32 3.58 6.38 8.67
CA GLY A 32 2.66 5.34 9.16
C GLY A 32 2.39 4.17 8.21
N LYS A 33 3.29 3.90 7.24
CA LYS A 33 3.16 2.77 6.29
C LYS A 33 3.00 1.40 6.98
N SER A 34 3.86 1.09 7.95
CA SER A 34 3.78 -0.16 8.71
C SER A 34 2.50 -0.27 9.54
N ASN A 35 2.02 0.83 10.11
CA ASN A 35 0.73 0.85 10.81
C ASN A 35 -0.44 0.65 9.85
N LEU A 36 -0.38 1.19 8.63
CA LEU A 36 -1.38 0.89 7.60
C LEU A 36 -1.35 -0.59 7.21
N LEU A 37 -0.16 -1.20 7.07
CA LEU A 37 -0.01 -2.62 6.78
C LEU A 37 -0.57 -3.51 7.90
N SER A 38 -0.19 -3.24 9.15
CA SER A 38 -0.64 -3.98 10.33
C SER A 38 -2.15 -3.85 10.53
N ARG A 39 -2.71 -2.65 10.35
CA ARG A 39 -4.15 -2.44 10.44
C ARG A 39 -4.89 -3.17 9.32
N PHE A 40 -4.35 -3.14 8.10
CA PHE A 40 -4.95 -3.86 6.99
C PHE A 40 -4.90 -5.38 7.17
N THR A 41 -3.84 -5.94 7.74
CA THR A 41 -3.64 -7.40 7.79
C THR A 41 -4.13 -8.05 9.08
N ARG A 42 -3.98 -7.37 10.22
CA ARG A 42 -4.25 -7.89 11.57
C ARG A 42 -5.30 -7.10 12.34
N ASN A 43 -5.78 -5.98 11.78
CA ASN A 43 -6.62 -5.01 12.49
C ASN A 43 -5.94 -4.38 13.73
N GLU A 44 -4.60 -4.40 13.78
CA GLU A 44 -3.80 -3.90 14.89
C GLU A 44 -3.25 -2.49 14.60
N PHE A 45 -3.06 -1.70 15.66
CA PHE A 45 -2.41 -0.40 15.59
C PHE A 45 -1.37 -0.27 16.71
N ASN A 46 -0.15 0.13 16.36
CA ASN A 46 0.92 0.32 17.33
C ASN A 46 1.40 1.78 17.34
N LEU A 47 1.12 2.48 18.46
CA LEU A 47 1.57 3.85 18.70
C LEU A 47 3.09 3.97 18.75
N GLU A 48 3.78 2.91 19.20
CA GLU A 48 5.24 2.85 19.31
C GLU A 48 5.87 2.13 18.11
N SER A 49 5.24 2.19 16.93
CA SER A 49 5.78 1.57 15.72
C SER A 49 7.20 2.07 15.45
N LYS A 50 8.19 1.17 15.57
CA LYS A 50 9.59 1.45 15.22
C LYS A 50 9.73 1.67 13.71
N SER A 51 10.75 2.41 13.30
CA SER A 51 11.06 2.56 11.87
C SER A 51 11.37 1.19 11.25
N THR A 52 10.74 0.88 10.11
CA THR A 52 11.04 -0.33 9.34
C THR A 52 12.51 -0.33 8.93
N ILE A 53 13.22 -1.43 9.22
CA ILE A 53 14.59 -1.68 8.76
C ILE A 53 14.47 -2.61 7.56
N GLY A 54 14.79 -2.14 6.36
CA GLY A 54 14.64 -2.91 5.13
C GLY A 54 13.20 -2.96 4.62
N VAL A 55 12.61 -4.15 4.52
CA VAL A 55 11.28 -4.38 3.94
C VAL A 55 10.53 -5.44 4.74
N GLU A 56 9.25 -5.19 5.01
CA GLU A 56 8.33 -6.15 5.63
C GLU A 56 7.32 -6.65 4.59
N PHE A 57 6.97 -7.94 4.66
CA PHE A 57 6.04 -8.58 3.72
C PHE A 57 4.81 -9.07 4.47
N ALA A 58 3.63 -8.73 3.94
CA ALA A 58 2.39 -9.34 4.38
C ALA A 58 1.51 -9.76 3.21
N THR A 59 0.57 -10.67 3.49
CA THR A 59 -0.39 -11.12 2.49
C THR A 59 -1.79 -11.16 3.08
N ARG A 60 -2.77 -10.68 2.32
CA ARG A 60 -4.19 -10.81 2.66
C ARG A 60 -4.99 -11.29 1.45
N SER A 61 -5.86 -12.26 1.66
CA SER A 61 -6.86 -12.63 0.67
C SER A 61 -8.09 -11.74 0.82
N ILE A 62 -8.52 -11.10 -0.27
CA ILE A 62 -9.71 -10.26 -0.34
C ILE A 62 -10.63 -10.81 -1.43
N GLN A 63 -11.95 -10.69 -1.24
CA GLN A 63 -12.91 -10.97 -2.30
C GLN A 63 -13.31 -9.66 -3.00
N VAL A 64 -13.16 -9.63 -4.32
CA VAL A 64 -13.53 -8.50 -5.18
C VAL A 64 -14.29 -9.08 -6.37
N ASP A 65 -15.52 -8.61 -6.62
CA ASP A 65 -16.38 -9.07 -7.72
C ASP A 65 -16.53 -10.60 -7.81
N GLY A 66 -16.69 -11.25 -6.65
CA GLY A 66 -16.81 -12.71 -6.54
C GLY A 66 -15.51 -13.49 -6.79
N LYS A 67 -14.38 -12.81 -7.02
CA LYS A 67 -13.06 -13.42 -7.19
C LYS A 67 -12.23 -13.23 -5.93
N THR A 68 -11.53 -14.30 -5.51
CA THR A 68 -10.56 -14.22 -4.41
C THR A 68 -9.21 -13.77 -4.96
N ILE A 69 -8.79 -12.57 -4.56
CA ILE A 69 -7.50 -11.97 -4.89
C ILE A 69 -6.58 -12.11 -3.67
N LYS A 70 -5.38 -12.62 -3.87
CA LYS A 70 -4.33 -12.66 -2.84
C LYS A 70 -3.44 -11.43 -3.00
N ALA A 71 -3.70 -10.39 -2.21
CA ALA A 71 -2.90 -9.18 -2.19
C ALA A 71 -1.61 -9.42 -1.39
N GLN A 72 -0.48 -9.28 -2.06
CA GLN A 72 0.85 -9.26 -1.47
C GLN A 72 1.26 -7.81 -1.28
N ILE A 73 1.63 -7.41 -0.07
CA ILE A 73 1.94 -6.02 0.25
C ILE A 73 3.34 -5.98 0.85
N TRP A 74 4.18 -5.16 0.24
CA TRP A 74 5.54 -4.88 0.66
C TRP A 74 5.58 -3.52 1.37
N ASP A 75 5.82 -3.50 2.69
CA ASP A 75 6.12 -2.28 3.44
C ASP A 75 7.60 -1.96 3.34
N THR A 76 7.94 -0.78 2.81
CA THR A 76 9.32 -0.38 2.61
C THR A 76 9.80 0.59 3.68
N ALA A 77 11.10 0.53 4.00
CA ALA A 77 11.72 1.52 4.87
C ALA A 77 11.61 2.91 4.24
N GLY A 78 11.09 3.87 5.01
CA GLY A 78 11.02 5.27 4.60
C GLY A 78 12.32 6.05 4.83
N GLN A 79 13.40 5.38 5.26
CA GLN A 79 14.71 6.01 5.40
C GLN A 79 15.50 5.84 4.11
N GLU A 80 16.04 6.96 3.62
CA GLU A 80 16.85 7.02 2.41
C GLU A 80 18.06 6.08 2.39
N ARG A 81 18.62 5.75 3.55
CA ARG A 81 19.74 4.82 3.69
C ARG A 81 19.44 3.41 3.18
N TYR A 82 18.16 3.04 3.07
CA TYR A 82 17.74 1.71 2.60
C TYR A 82 17.22 1.71 1.14
N ARG A 83 17.31 2.83 0.42
CA ARG A 83 16.76 2.95 -0.96
C ARG A 83 17.26 1.92 -1.96
N ALA A 84 18.54 1.58 -1.90
CA ALA A 84 19.12 0.57 -2.79
C ALA A 84 18.50 -0.82 -2.57
N ILE A 85 17.97 -1.08 -1.37
CA ILE A 85 17.28 -2.32 -1.03
C ILE A 85 15.81 -2.24 -1.45
N THR A 86 15.14 -1.10 -1.25
CA THR A 86 13.70 -0.94 -1.52
C THR A 86 13.37 -0.95 -3.01
N SER A 87 14.24 -0.40 -3.87
CA SER A 87 14.00 -0.33 -5.32
C SER A 87 13.86 -1.70 -6.00
N ALA A 88 14.48 -2.75 -5.43
CA ALA A 88 14.35 -4.12 -5.92
C ALA A 88 12.90 -4.65 -5.82
N TYR A 89 12.09 -4.11 -4.90
CA TYR A 89 10.72 -4.55 -4.64
C TYR A 89 9.66 -3.79 -5.46
N TYR A 90 10.08 -2.80 -6.27
CA TYR A 90 9.15 -2.07 -7.14
C TYR A 90 8.83 -2.86 -8.42
N ARG A 91 9.70 -3.80 -8.83
CA ARG A 91 9.51 -4.63 -10.03
C ARG A 91 8.39 -5.64 -9.83
N GLY A 92 7.45 -5.68 -10.77
CA GLY A 92 6.30 -6.59 -10.72
C GLY A 92 5.19 -6.15 -9.77
N ALA A 93 5.32 -4.98 -9.13
CA ALA A 93 4.22 -4.36 -8.41
C ALA A 93 3.17 -3.84 -9.40
N VAL A 94 1.92 -4.26 -9.22
CA VAL A 94 0.78 -3.76 -10.02
C VAL A 94 0.24 -2.45 -9.47
N GLY A 95 0.54 -2.14 -8.21
CA GLY A 95 0.19 -0.88 -7.61
C GLY A 95 1.12 -0.43 -6.49
N ALA A 96 1.14 0.88 -6.24
CA ALA A 96 1.93 1.50 -5.19
C ALA A 96 1.08 2.48 -4.38
N LEU A 97 1.17 2.42 -3.06
CA LEU A 97 0.58 3.40 -2.16
C LEU A 97 1.68 4.38 -1.73
N LEU A 98 1.53 5.62 -2.18
CA LEU A 98 2.40 6.75 -1.92
C LEU A 98 1.85 7.52 -0.72
N VAL A 99 2.46 7.30 0.45
CA VAL A 99 1.92 7.72 1.75
C VAL A 99 2.66 8.94 2.29
N TYR A 100 1.92 9.95 2.71
CA TYR A 100 2.43 11.12 3.44
C TYR A 100 1.63 11.36 4.71
N ASP A 101 2.16 12.18 5.63
CA ASP A 101 1.52 12.58 6.88
C ASP A 101 0.85 13.95 6.70
N ILE A 102 -0.47 14.05 6.87
CA ILE A 102 -1.18 15.32 6.67
C ILE A 102 -0.76 16.41 7.67
N ALA A 103 -0.19 16.04 8.81
CA ALA A 103 0.29 16.97 9.84
C ALA A 103 1.74 17.45 9.58
N LYS A 104 2.43 16.90 8.57
CA LYS A 104 3.83 17.24 8.25
C LYS A 104 4.01 17.55 6.77
N HIS A 105 4.02 18.84 6.43
CA HIS A 105 4.12 19.31 5.05
C HIS A 105 5.37 18.81 4.31
N LEU A 106 6.53 18.73 4.98
CA LEU A 106 7.76 18.17 4.39
C LEU A 106 7.58 16.74 3.83
N THR A 107 6.75 15.91 4.48
CA THR A 107 6.50 14.53 3.99
C THR A 107 5.68 14.52 2.69
N TYR A 108 4.90 15.58 2.47
CA TYR A 108 4.16 15.79 1.23
C TYR A 108 5.06 16.33 0.12
N GLU A 109 5.96 17.28 0.41
CA GLU A 109 6.96 17.75 -0.58
C GLU A 109 7.83 16.60 -1.10
N ASN A 110 8.21 15.68 -0.21
CA ASN A 110 9.00 14.50 -0.57
C ASN A 110 8.24 13.48 -1.44
N VAL A 111 6.91 13.59 -1.60
CA VAL A 111 6.10 12.68 -2.42
C VAL A 111 6.56 12.68 -3.88
N GLU A 112 6.93 13.84 -4.43
CA GLU A 112 7.41 13.94 -5.82
C GLU A 112 8.71 13.15 -6.03
N ARG A 113 9.62 13.20 -5.05
CA ARG A 113 10.85 12.42 -5.04
C ARG A 113 10.55 10.92 -5.04
N TRP A 114 9.65 10.48 -4.17
CA TRP A 114 9.25 9.06 -4.08
C TRP A 114 8.54 8.59 -5.34
N LEU A 115 7.70 9.44 -5.95
CA LEU A 115 7.05 9.15 -7.23
C LEU A 115 8.07 8.95 -8.35
N LYS A 116 9.09 9.81 -8.43
CA LYS A 116 10.17 9.68 -9.41
C LYS A 116 10.94 8.37 -9.20
N GLU A 117 11.34 8.08 -7.96
CA GLU A 117 12.06 6.84 -7.63
C GLU A 117 11.26 5.58 -8.00
N LEU A 118 9.95 5.59 -7.73
CA LEU A 118 9.05 4.51 -8.13
C LEU A 118 9.03 4.33 -9.65
N ARG A 119 8.86 5.43 -10.40
CA ARG A 119 8.80 5.39 -11.87
C ARG A 119 10.11 4.92 -12.50
N ASP A 120 11.25 5.23 -11.89
CA ASP A 120 12.56 4.82 -12.39
C ASP A 120 12.79 3.30 -12.31
N HIS A 121 12.03 2.58 -11.47
CA HIS A 121 12.24 1.14 -11.23
C HIS A 121 11.00 0.24 -11.38
N ALA A 122 9.79 0.79 -11.42
CA ALA A 122 8.53 0.07 -11.60
C ALA A 122 8.11 0.01 -13.08
N ASP A 123 7.12 -0.84 -13.37
CA ASP A 123 6.51 -0.91 -14.70
C ASP A 123 5.66 0.35 -14.99
N ASN A 124 5.65 0.81 -16.25
CA ASN A 124 4.90 2.01 -16.65
C ASN A 124 3.38 1.93 -16.39
N ASN A 125 2.84 0.72 -16.27
CA ASN A 125 1.42 0.47 -16.03
C ASN A 125 1.05 0.37 -14.55
N ILE A 126 1.99 0.64 -13.63
CA ILE A 126 1.73 0.59 -12.20
C ILE A 126 0.64 1.60 -11.80
N VAL A 127 -0.35 1.13 -11.04
CA VAL A 127 -1.41 1.99 -10.48
C VAL A 127 -0.89 2.65 -9.21
N ILE A 128 -0.82 3.97 -9.18
CA ILE A 128 -0.31 4.71 -8.03
C ILE A 128 -1.49 5.20 -7.19
N MET A 129 -1.36 5.24 -5.87
CA MET A 129 -2.40 5.76 -4.99
C MET A 129 -1.77 6.74 -4.01
N LEU A 130 -2.22 7.98 -4.02
CA LEU A 130 -1.77 9.00 -3.08
C LEU A 130 -2.61 8.93 -1.81
N VAL A 131 -1.94 8.74 -0.67
CA VAL A 131 -2.57 8.51 0.64
C VAL A 131 -2.09 9.56 1.64
N GLY A 132 -3.01 10.43 2.06
CA GLY A 132 -2.80 11.34 3.19
C GLY A 132 -3.17 10.63 4.49
N ASN A 133 -2.16 10.15 5.21
CA ASN A 133 -2.35 9.42 6.46
C ASN A 133 -2.48 10.36 7.67
N LYS A 134 -2.92 9.81 8.81
CA LYS A 134 -3.16 10.52 10.09
C LYS A 134 -4.27 11.58 9.99
N SER A 135 -5.36 11.21 9.31
CA SER A 135 -6.53 12.07 9.10
C SER A 135 -7.22 12.49 10.42
N ASP A 136 -7.03 11.72 11.49
CA ASP A 136 -7.41 12.03 12.87
C ASP A 136 -6.75 13.32 13.39
N LEU A 137 -5.53 13.63 12.92
CA LEU A 137 -4.81 14.87 13.22
C LEU A 137 -5.25 16.05 12.36
N ARG A 138 -6.50 16.07 11.87
CA ARG A 138 -7.05 17.16 11.03
C ARG A 138 -6.87 18.57 11.61
N HIS A 139 -6.81 18.70 12.93
CA HIS A 139 -6.60 19.95 13.65
C HIS A 139 -5.13 20.44 13.59
N LEU A 140 -4.19 19.54 13.30
CA LEU A 140 -2.77 19.82 13.04
C LEU A 140 -2.44 19.74 11.55
N ARG A 141 -3.44 19.74 10.66
CA ARG A 141 -3.23 19.58 9.21
C ARG A 141 -2.33 20.70 8.69
N ALA A 142 -1.17 20.31 8.20
CA ALA A 142 -0.21 21.18 7.53
C ALA A 142 -0.36 21.13 6.00
N VAL A 143 -0.96 20.06 5.46
CA VAL A 143 -1.19 19.89 4.01
C VAL A 143 -2.66 20.17 3.68
N PRO A 144 -2.98 21.29 3.02
CA PRO A 144 -4.33 21.59 2.54
C PRO A 144 -4.86 20.49 1.61
N THR A 145 -6.13 20.11 1.78
CA THR A 145 -6.76 19.07 0.94
C THR A 145 -6.74 19.45 -0.54
N ASP A 146 -6.89 20.74 -0.85
CA ASP A 146 -6.92 21.23 -2.23
C ASP A 146 -5.55 21.17 -2.90
N GLU A 147 -4.48 21.37 -2.15
CA GLU A 147 -3.09 21.20 -2.63
C GLU A 147 -2.84 19.74 -3.02
N ALA A 148 -3.18 18.81 -2.12
CA ALA A 148 -3.05 17.37 -2.40
C ALA A 148 -3.93 16.92 -3.59
N ARG A 149 -5.12 17.50 -3.76
CA ARG A 149 -6.00 17.25 -4.92
C ARG A 149 -5.44 17.84 -6.21
N ALA A 150 -4.83 19.02 -6.16
CA ALA A 150 -4.22 19.64 -7.33
C ALA A 150 -3.04 18.79 -7.82
N PHE A 151 -2.18 18.35 -6.90
CA PHE A 151 -1.06 17.46 -7.21
C PHE A 151 -1.52 16.11 -7.76
N TYR A 152 -2.56 15.52 -7.15
CA TYR A 152 -3.22 14.34 -7.69
C TYR A 152 -3.65 14.52 -9.16
N ARG A 153 -4.37 15.60 -9.46
CA ARG A 153 -4.84 15.91 -10.82
C ARG A 153 -3.67 16.10 -11.78
N PHE A 154 -2.63 16.80 -11.36
CA PHE A 154 -1.42 17.02 -12.15
C PHE A 154 -0.74 15.69 -12.55
N ILE A 155 -0.59 14.76 -11.60
CA ILE A 155 -0.02 13.45 -11.88
C ILE A 155 -0.94 12.63 -12.80
N THR A 156 -2.26 12.69 -12.59
CA THR A 156 -3.21 11.97 -13.46
C THR A 156 -3.19 12.45 -14.91
N LEU A 157 -3.09 13.76 -15.12
CA LEU A 157 -2.96 14.35 -16.45
C LEU A 157 -1.64 13.97 -17.13
N SER A 158 -0.63 13.57 -16.36
CA SER A 158 0.65 13.06 -16.88
C SER A 158 0.59 11.59 -17.35
N GLY A 159 -0.61 11.01 -17.49
CA GLY A 159 -0.81 9.63 -17.94
C GLY A 159 -0.73 8.58 -16.84
N VAL A 160 -0.78 8.98 -15.56
CA VAL A 160 -0.66 8.05 -14.43
C VAL A 160 -2.01 7.82 -13.77
N SER A 161 -2.41 6.56 -13.64
CA SER A 161 -3.60 6.22 -12.86
C SER A 161 -3.29 6.44 -11.38
N VAL A 162 -3.77 7.57 -10.84
CA VAL A 162 -3.69 7.87 -9.41
C VAL A 162 -5.06 7.69 -8.77
N CYS A 163 -5.16 7.19 -7.55
CA CYS A 163 -6.36 7.29 -6.69
C CYS A 163 -6.06 8.15 -5.44
N LEU A 164 -6.98 9.05 -5.06
CA LEU A 164 -6.91 9.76 -3.77
C LEU A 164 -7.73 8.97 -2.75
N PHE A 165 -7.09 8.43 -1.71
CA PHE A 165 -7.79 7.71 -0.65
C PHE A 165 -7.57 8.40 0.69
N ASN A 166 -8.66 8.87 1.31
CA ASN A 166 -8.65 9.28 2.71
C ASN A 166 -9.00 8.05 3.55
N PHE A 167 -8.03 7.49 4.25
CA PHE A 167 -8.32 6.55 5.31
C PHE A 167 -8.98 7.31 6.46
N ASN A 168 -10.32 7.30 6.52
CA ASN A 168 -11.07 7.54 7.75
C ASN A 168 -11.22 6.19 8.42
N PHE A 169 -10.19 5.73 9.14
CA PHE A 169 -10.37 4.65 10.08
C PHE A 169 -10.53 5.26 11.47
N PRO A 170 -11.68 5.07 12.15
CA PRO A 170 -11.72 5.31 13.58
C PRO A 170 -10.66 4.40 14.23
N LEU A 171 -9.99 4.92 15.25
CA LEU A 171 -9.23 4.09 16.20
C LEU A 171 -10.11 2.91 16.65
#